data_AF-A0A0A9WC71-F1
#
_entry.id   AF-A0A0A9WC71-F1
#
_cell.length_a   1.000
_cell.length_b   1.000
_cell.length_c   1.000
_cell.angle_alpha   90.00
_cell.angle_beta   90.00
_cell.angle_gamma   90.00
#
_symmetry.space_group_name_H-M   'P 1'
#
loop_
_entity.id
_entity.type
_entity.pdbx_description
1 polymer ?
#
loop_
_entity_poly.entity_id
_entity_poly.type
_entity_poly.pdbx_seq_one_letter_code
_entity_poly.pdbx_strand_id
1 'polypeptide(L)'
;RLEMLKGVASVSFVVVVLCSVFGADGALSCTNRPGFPKPKLPITDYERDGPDGRALCVKAVITQKYLDKGEATDDKARRYCIRMGAIKNVTNPDQAGHLIAKRLGGTKDTYNIVPQNGNCNKGRLWKSGVEKVIYNLAKSHTVTFIVKPVYSGSNNRPVALQYEYYVDGTLSGANTVPNPIPPARCT
;
A
#
# COMPACT_ATOMS: atom_id res chain seq x y z
N ARG A 1 -13.31 29.84 65.79
CA ARG A 1 -12.27 29.19 66.61
C ARG A 1 -11.96 27.85 65.94
N LEU A 2 -10.67 27.57 65.78
CA LEU A 2 -10.03 26.40 65.16
C LEU A 2 -9.97 26.32 63.62
N GLU A 3 -8.76 26.62 63.16
CA GLU A 3 -8.16 26.17 61.91
C GLU A 3 -8.21 24.65 61.75
N MET A 4 -8.22 24.19 60.49
CA MET A 4 -7.51 22.96 60.12
C MET A 4 -7.11 22.98 58.65
N LEU A 5 -5.80 23.07 58.43
CA LEU A 5 -5.07 22.84 57.19
C LEU A 5 -5.46 21.51 56.53
N LYS A 6 -5.67 21.52 55.21
CA LYS A 6 -5.52 20.31 54.37
C LYS A 6 -4.71 20.65 53.13
N GLY A 7 -3.53 20.02 53.07
CA GLY A 7 -2.51 20.23 52.06
C GLY A 7 -2.96 19.84 50.66
N VAL A 8 -2.40 20.58 49.69
CA VAL A 8 -2.52 20.29 48.27
C VAL A 8 -1.51 19.20 47.94
N ALA A 9 -1.98 17.98 47.68
CA ALA A 9 -1.15 16.93 47.10
C ALA A 9 -0.95 17.25 45.61
N SER A 10 0.26 17.69 45.24
CA SER A 10 0.67 17.85 43.85
C SER A 10 0.86 16.47 43.23
N VAL A 11 -0.14 16.00 42.47
CA VAL A 11 -0.04 14.80 41.66
C VAL A 11 0.74 15.17 40.41
N SER A 12 2.03 14.81 40.38
CA SER A 12 2.84 14.92 39.17
C SER A 12 2.33 13.91 38.14
N PHE A 13 1.54 14.39 37.18
CA PHE A 13 1.26 13.65 35.95
C PHE A 13 2.56 13.56 35.16
N VAL A 14 3.21 12.40 35.21
CA VAL A 14 4.22 12.05 34.22
C VAL A 14 3.47 11.85 32.91
N VAL A 15 3.41 12.90 32.10
CA VAL A 15 3.03 12.77 30.69
C VAL A 15 4.13 11.95 30.04
N VAL A 16 3.91 10.64 29.93
CA VAL A 16 4.69 9.79 29.04
C VAL A 16 4.33 10.24 27.64
N VAL A 17 5.09 11.21 27.14
CA VAL A 17 5.13 11.51 25.71
C VAL A 17 5.72 10.26 25.08
N LEU A 18 4.86 9.33 24.65
CA LEU A 18 5.21 8.38 23.62
C LEU A 18 5.54 9.23 22.40
N CYS A 19 6.84 9.53 22.27
CA CYS A 19 7.42 10.09 21.08
C CYS A 19 7.28 8.98 20.02
N SER A 20 6.11 8.94 19.39
CA SER A 20 5.94 8.29 18.10
C SER A 20 7.05 8.84 17.22
N VAL A 21 7.98 7.97 16.83
CA VAL A 21 9.03 8.27 15.86
C VAL A 21 8.31 8.50 14.53
N PHE A 22 7.72 9.69 14.38
CA PHE A 22 7.40 10.25 13.09
C PHE A 22 8.75 10.59 12.48
N GLY A 23 9.18 9.78 11.50
CA GLY A 23 10.21 10.23 10.58
C GLY A 23 9.81 11.61 10.06
N ALA A 24 10.73 12.56 10.13
CA ALA A 24 10.47 13.99 10.02
C ALA A 24 10.02 14.47 8.62
N ASP A 25 9.77 13.56 7.68
CA ASP A 25 9.32 13.88 6.34
C ASP A 25 8.10 12.99 6.06
N GLY A 26 6.94 13.57 5.77
CA GLY A 26 5.67 12.84 5.55
C GLY A 26 5.65 11.92 4.31
N ALA A 27 6.81 11.47 3.82
CA ALA A 27 6.99 10.58 2.68
C ALA A 27 6.69 9.12 3.05
N LEU A 28 6.01 8.41 2.15
CA LEU A 28 5.83 6.97 2.26
C LEU A 28 7.17 6.26 2.09
N SER A 29 7.43 5.31 2.98
CA SER A 29 8.55 4.40 2.84
C SER A 29 8.18 2.97 3.23
N CYS A 30 8.92 2.03 2.65
CA CYS A 30 9.04 0.66 3.13
C CYS A 30 10.30 0.67 4.01
N THR A 31 10.15 0.79 5.33
CA THR A 31 11.26 1.11 6.25
C THR A 31 11.59 0.08 7.32
N ASN A 32 10.99 -1.11 7.34
CA ASN A 32 11.22 -1.99 8.49
C ASN A 32 11.97 -3.29 8.19
N ARG A 33 11.99 -3.78 6.94
CA ARG A 33 12.85 -4.90 6.53
C ARG A 33 12.74 -5.12 5.02
N PRO A 34 13.83 -5.11 4.24
CA PRO A 34 13.75 -5.51 2.85
C PRO A 34 13.24 -6.94 2.78
N GLY A 35 12.17 -7.13 2.00
CA GLY A 35 11.54 -8.43 1.84
C GLY A 35 12.53 -9.50 1.37
N PHE A 36 12.47 -10.67 1.99
CA PHE A 36 13.18 -11.87 1.55
C PHE A 36 12.18 -12.85 0.91
N PRO A 37 12.49 -13.46 -0.25
CA PRO A 37 13.69 -13.29 -1.06
C PRO A 37 13.76 -11.92 -1.76
N LYS A 38 14.93 -11.58 -2.31
CA LYS A 38 15.15 -10.34 -3.08
C LYS A 38 14.02 -10.12 -4.11
N PRO A 39 13.43 -8.92 -4.17
CA PRO A 39 12.33 -8.67 -5.09
C PRO A 39 12.76 -8.75 -6.56
N LYS A 40 11.82 -9.20 -7.40
CA LYS A 40 11.90 -9.06 -8.85
C LYS A 40 11.72 -7.60 -9.26
N LEU A 41 12.64 -7.10 -10.08
CA LEU A 41 12.58 -5.77 -10.67
C LEU A 41 11.29 -5.58 -11.49
N PRO A 42 10.71 -4.37 -11.53
CA PRO A 42 11.24 -3.10 -11.03
C PRO A 42 11.02 -2.87 -9.54
N ILE A 43 10.38 -3.80 -8.82
CA ILE A 43 10.24 -3.70 -7.37
C ILE A 43 11.63 -3.80 -6.76
N THR A 44 12.03 -2.76 -6.05
CA THR A 44 13.34 -2.65 -5.40
C THR A 44 13.23 -2.91 -3.91
N ASP A 45 12.04 -2.73 -3.33
CA ASP A 45 11.80 -3.01 -1.92
C ASP A 45 10.33 -3.40 -1.66
N TYR A 46 10.08 -4.17 -0.61
CA TYR A 46 8.74 -4.51 -0.15
C TYR A 46 8.73 -4.98 1.31
N GLU A 47 7.56 -4.86 1.93
CA GLU A 47 7.26 -5.39 3.27
C GLU A 47 6.06 -6.35 3.21
N ARG A 48 6.12 -7.46 3.95
CA ARG A 48 5.16 -8.57 3.83
C ARG A 48 4.95 -9.38 5.11
N ASP A 49 5.29 -8.81 6.25
CA ASP A 49 5.29 -9.42 7.57
C ASP A 49 4.07 -9.07 8.40
N GLY A 50 3.03 -8.50 7.79
CA GLY A 50 1.73 -8.36 8.45
C GLY A 50 1.06 -9.72 8.72
N PRO A 51 -0.09 -9.73 9.43
CA PRO A 51 -0.88 -10.94 9.65
C PRO A 51 -1.02 -11.80 8.39
N ASP A 52 -0.79 -13.11 8.54
CA ASP A 52 -0.82 -14.12 7.46
C ASP A 52 0.11 -13.84 6.26
N GLY A 53 1.10 -12.98 6.47
CA GLY A 53 2.01 -12.49 5.45
C GLY A 53 1.33 -11.54 4.47
N ARG A 54 0.46 -10.62 4.93
CA ARG A 54 -0.11 -9.58 4.06
C ARG A 54 0.95 -8.56 3.65
N ALA A 55 0.84 -8.05 2.43
CA ALA A 55 1.72 -7.01 1.91
C ALA A 55 1.50 -5.70 2.69
N LEU A 56 2.57 -5.04 3.13
CA LEU A 56 2.48 -3.78 3.88
C LEU A 56 2.99 -2.59 3.06
N CYS A 57 3.93 -2.85 2.14
CA CYS A 57 4.52 -1.83 1.29
C CYS A 57 5.16 -2.48 0.06
N VAL A 58 5.12 -1.80 -1.08
CA VAL A 58 5.99 -2.07 -2.23
C VAL A 58 6.57 -0.77 -2.74
N LYS A 59 7.86 -0.80 -3.11
CA LYS A 59 8.58 0.29 -3.77
C LYS A 59 9.14 -0.24 -5.08
N ALA A 60 8.88 0.47 -6.17
CA ALA A 60 9.43 0.17 -7.48
C ALA A 60 10.18 1.36 -8.06
N VAL A 61 11.24 1.08 -8.81
CA VAL A 61 11.95 2.07 -9.63
C VAL A 61 11.71 1.72 -11.09
N ILE A 62 10.80 2.46 -11.72
CA ILE A 62 10.23 2.16 -13.02
C ILE A 62 10.86 3.08 -14.06
N THR A 63 11.27 2.50 -15.18
CA THR A 63 11.81 3.18 -16.36
C THR A 63 11.24 2.48 -17.59
N GLN A 64 11.45 3.06 -18.77
CA GLN A 64 10.94 2.54 -20.04
C GLN A 64 11.26 1.05 -20.25
N LYS A 65 12.43 0.59 -19.76
CA LYS A 65 12.89 -0.79 -19.93
C LYS A 65 11.98 -1.86 -19.29
N TYR A 66 11.16 -1.48 -18.30
CA TYR A 66 10.27 -2.37 -17.55
C TYR A 66 8.82 -2.32 -18.01
N LEU A 67 8.44 -1.30 -18.80
CA LEU A 67 7.08 -1.17 -19.27
C LEU A 67 6.67 -2.39 -20.08
N ASP A 68 5.47 -2.89 -19.79
CA ASP A 68 4.83 -4.05 -20.42
C ASP A 68 5.57 -5.40 -20.28
N LYS A 69 6.57 -5.49 -19.40
CA LYS A 69 7.33 -6.72 -19.10
C LYS A 69 6.90 -7.45 -17.82
N GLY A 70 5.81 -7.01 -17.19
CA GLY A 70 5.34 -7.63 -15.95
C GLY A 70 4.64 -8.96 -16.17
N GLU A 71 4.40 -9.67 -15.08
CA GLU A 71 3.79 -10.99 -15.05
C GLU A 71 2.28 -10.88 -14.86
N ALA A 72 1.51 -11.74 -15.53
CA ALA A 72 0.07 -11.84 -15.29
C ALA A 72 -0.21 -12.67 -14.03
N THR A 73 -1.29 -12.35 -13.31
CA THR A 73 -1.78 -13.17 -12.21
C THR A 73 -2.02 -14.62 -12.65
N ASP A 74 -1.52 -15.57 -11.87
CA ASP A 74 -1.78 -17.01 -12.04
C ASP A 74 -2.63 -17.58 -10.89
N ASP A 75 -2.81 -18.90 -10.88
CA ASP A 75 -3.63 -19.57 -9.88
C ASP A 75 -3.04 -19.54 -8.48
N LYS A 76 -1.71 -19.41 -8.34
CA LYS A 76 -1.06 -19.25 -7.04
C LYS A 76 -1.39 -17.87 -6.46
N ALA A 77 -1.28 -16.82 -7.28
CA ALA A 77 -1.64 -15.46 -6.88
C ALA A 77 -3.15 -15.33 -6.59
N ARG A 78 -4.02 -16.00 -7.36
CA ARG A 78 -5.48 -16.05 -7.09
C ARG A 78 -5.80 -16.76 -5.77
N ARG A 79 -5.19 -17.92 -5.51
CA ARG A 79 -5.37 -18.65 -4.24
C ARG A 79 -4.87 -17.84 -3.05
N TYR A 80 -3.71 -17.20 -3.18
CA TYR A 80 -3.21 -16.26 -2.18
C TYR A 80 -4.24 -15.16 -1.92
N CYS A 81 -4.75 -14.50 -2.96
CA CYS A 81 -5.75 -13.45 -2.83
C CYS A 81 -7.00 -13.92 -2.08
N ILE A 82 -7.51 -15.13 -2.37
CA ILE A 82 -8.63 -15.73 -1.64
C ILE A 82 -8.31 -15.91 -0.15
N ARG A 83 -7.13 -16.46 0.17
CA ARG A 83 -6.67 -16.61 1.57
C ARG A 83 -6.60 -15.28 2.31
N MET A 84 -6.29 -14.19 1.61
CA MET A 84 -6.25 -12.85 2.20
C MET A 84 -7.63 -12.19 2.37
N GLY A 85 -8.72 -12.95 2.22
CA GLY A 85 -10.07 -12.46 2.47
C GLY A 85 -10.71 -11.77 1.27
N ALA A 86 -10.38 -12.22 0.05
CA ALA A 86 -11.07 -11.73 -1.14
C ALA A 86 -12.55 -12.08 -1.11
N ILE A 87 -13.39 -11.07 -1.33
CA ILE A 87 -14.84 -11.22 -1.41
C ILE A 87 -15.20 -11.79 -2.79
N LYS A 88 -15.81 -12.97 -2.80
CA LYS A 88 -16.25 -13.71 -3.99
C LYS A 88 -17.78 -13.81 -4.02
N ASN A 89 -18.34 -14.27 -5.14
CA ASN A 89 -19.78 -14.47 -5.34
C ASN A 89 -20.64 -13.20 -5.24
N VAL A 90 -20.07 -12.07 -5.66
CA VAL A 90 -20.74 -10.78 -5.77
C VAL A 90 -20.41 -10.16 -7.13
N THR A 91 -21.21 -9.20 -7.58
CA THR A 91 -20.92 -8.45 -8.81
C THR A 91 -19.61 -7.67 -8.66
N ASN A 92 -18.73 -7.78 -9.67
CA ASN A 92 -17.37 -7.20 -9.66
C ASN A 92 -16.57 -7.60 -8.41
N PRO A 93 -16.39 -8.92 -8.17
CA PRO A 93 -15.76 -9.42 -6.96
C PRO A 93 -14.31 -8.94 -6.85
N ASP A 94 -13.72 -9.12 -5.67
CA ASP A 94 -12.31 -8.83 -5.50
C ASP A 94 -11.46 -9.66 -6.48
N GLN A 95 -10.42 -9.02 -7.01
CA GLN A 95 -9.40 -9.61 -7.85
C GLN A 95 -8.07 -9.64 -7.11
N ALA A 96 -7.14 -10.45 -7.63
CA ALA A 96 -5.74 -10.40 -7.23
C ALA A 96 -5.09 -9.14 -7.83
N GLY A 97 -5.36 -8.01 -7.19
CA GLY A 97 -4.89 -6.69 -7.59
C GLY A 97 -3.38 -6.61 -7.41
N HIS A 98 -2.71 -6.16 -8.47
CA HIS A 98 -1.29 -5.87 -8.41
C HIS A 98 -1.09 -4.50 -7.75
N LEU A 99 -0.18 -4.39 -6.78
CA LEU A 99 0.22 -3.08 -6.23
C LEU A 99 1.07 -2.31 -7.24
N ILE A 100 2.03 -2.98 -7.86
CA ILE A 100 2.71 -2.54 -9.07
C ILE A 100 2.14 -3.30 -10.25
N ALA A 101 1.43 -2.61 -11.13
CA ALA A 101 0.70 -3.21 -12.24
C ALA A 101 1.61 -3.98 -13.22
N LYS A 102 1.06 -5.01 -13.88
CA LYS A 102 1.74 -5.77 -14.94
C LYS A 102 2.37 -4.85 -16.00
N ARG A 103 1.62 -3.84 -16.47
CA ARG A 103 2.09 -2.89 -17.50
C ARG A 103 3.25 -2.00 -17.04
N LEU A 104 3.48 -1.92 -15.74
CA LEU A 104 4.60 -1.20 -15.13
C LEU A 104 5.79 -2.12 -14.85
N GLY A 105 5.71 -3.42 -15.22
CA GLY A 105 6.75 -4.40 -14.95
C GLY A 105 6.52 -5.25 -13.70
N GLY A 106 5.40 -5.07 -12.99
CA GLY A 106 5.16 -5.76 -11.73
C GLY A 106 5.05 -7.28 -11.84
N THR A 107 5.48 -7.98 -10.78
CA THR A 107 5.42 -9.44 -10.67
C THR A 107 4.08 -9.92 -10.10
N LYS A 108 3.72 -11.17 -10.39
CA LYS A 108 2.58 -11.87 -9.78
C LYS A 108 2.88 -12.41 -8.37
N ASP A 109 4.11 -12.26 -7.89
CA ASP A 109 4.51 -12.77 -6.59
C ASP A 109 3.71 -12.10 -5.47
N THR A 110 3.40 -12.89 -4.45
CA THR A 110 2.36 -12.53 -3.49
C THR A 110 2.63 -11.20 -2.78
N TYR A 111 3.88 -10.77 -2.58
CA TYR A 111 4.19 -9.47 -1.96
C TYR A 111 3.69 -8.27 -2.76
N ASN A 112 3.38 -8.46 -4.03
CA ASN A 112 2.82 -7.47 -4.92
C ASN A 112 1.30 -7.66 -5.14
N ILE A 113 0.63 -8.56 -4.39
CA ILE A 113 -0.77 -8.90 -4.58
C ILE A 113 -1.59 -8.57 -3.34
N VAL A 114 -2.78 -7.98 -3.55
CA VAL A 114 -3.81 -7.79 -2.52
C VAL A 114 -5.20 -8.13 -3.07
N PRO A 115 -6.18 -8.49 -2.22
CA PRO A 115 -7.58 -8.45 -2.62
C PRO A 115 -8.01 -7.02 -2.90
N GLN A 116 -8.39 -6.75 -4.14
CA GLN A 116 -8.84 -5.43 -4.57
C GLN A 116 -10.14 -5.54 -5.33
N ASN A 117 -11.10 -4.68 -5.00
CA ASN A 117 -12.41 -4.63 -5.64
C ASN A 117 -12.24 -4.52 -7.16
N GLY A 118 -12.95 -5.37 -7.92
CA GLY A 118 -12.82 -5.44 -9.38
C GLY A 118 -13.15 -4.13 -10.09
N ASN A 119 -14.07 -3.33 -9.55
CA ASN A 119 -14.39 -1.99 -10.05
C ASN A 119 -13.24 -1.00 -9.85
N CYS A 120 -12.42 -1.20 -8.83
CA CYS A 120 -11.28 -0.35 -8.51
C CYS A 120 -10.06 -0.76 -9.32
N ASN A 121 -9.71 -2.04 -9.27
CA ASN A 121 -8.55 -2.62 -9.97
C ASN A 121 -8.59 -2.36 -11.48
N LYS A 122 -9.76 -2.53 -12.11
CA LYS A 122 -9.94 -2.25 -13.55
C LYS A 122 -10.42 -0.82 -13.84
N GLY A 123 -10.72 -0.07 -12.79
CA GLY A 123 -11.49 1.16 -12.86
C GLY A 123 -10.70 2.42 -13.17
N ARG A 124 -11.45 3.52 -13.24
CA ARG A 124 -10.93 4.84 -13.59
C ARG A 124 -9.92 5.37 -12.57
N LEU A 125 -10.14 5.18 -11.27
CA LEU A 125 -9.26 5.75 -10.24
C LEU A 125 -7.88 5.08 -10.23
N TRP A 126 -7.82 3.75 -10.10
CA TRP A 126 -6.55 3.05 -10.01
C TRP A 126 -5.87 2.93 -11.39
N LYS A 127 -6.47 2.18 -12.31
CA LYS A 127 -5.85 1.88 -13.61
C LYS A 127 -5.67 3.13 -14.49
N SER A 128 -6.70 3.95 -14.62
CA SER A 128 -6.64 5.13 -15.50
C SER A 128 -6.05 6.36 -14.82
N GLY A 129 -6.26 6.53 -13.51
CA GLY A 129 -5.85 7.71 -12.75
C GLY A 129 -4.45 7.60 -12.15
N VAL A 130 -4.02 6.40 -11.75
CA VAL A 130 -2.70 6.18 -11.15
C VAL A 130 -1.78 5.45 -12.15
N GLU A 131 -2.10 4.21 -12.52
CA GLU A 131 -1.18 3.37 -13.31
C GLU A 131 -0.83 3.98 -14.68
N LYS A 132 -1.80 4.61 -15.35
CA LYS A 132 -1.57 5.27 -16.66
C LYS A 132 -0.63 6.48 -16.53
N VAL A 133 -0.71 7.24 -15.44
CA VAL A 133 0.15 8.40 -15.19
C VAL A 133 1.59 7.93 -15.01
N ILE A 134 1.80 6.95 -14.12
CA ILE A 134 3.11 6.32 -13.90
C ILE A 134 3.68 5.76 -15.20
N TYR A 135 2.86 5.04 -15.98
CA TYR A 135 3.27 4.47 -17.26
C TYR A 135 3.78 5.54 -18.23
N ASN A 136 3.06 6.65 -18.36
CA ASN A 136 3.43 7.72 -19.28
C ASN A 136 4.71 8.44 -18.86
N LEU A 137 4.86 8.74 -17.57
CA LEU A 137 6.07 9.37 -17.02
C LEU A 137 7.29 8.47 -17.22
N ALA A 138 7.16 7.17 -16.94
CA ALA A 138 8.24 6.20 -17.06
C ALA A 138 8.73 5.96 -18.49
N LYS A 139 8.05 6.48 -19.53
CA LYS A 139 8.55 6.42 -20.90
C LYS A 139 9.82 7.25 -21.11
N SER A 140 9.98 8.33 -20.34
CA SER A 140 11.10 9.27 -20.51
C SER A 140 11.83 9.58 -19.21
N HIS A 141 11.28 9.19 -18.05
CA HIS A 141 11.82 9.49 -16.74
C HIS A 141 12.03 8.24 -15.89
N THR A 142 12.83 8.38 -14.85
CA THR A 142 12.86 7.40 -13.76
C THR A 142 11.76 7.73 -12.76
N VAL A 143 10.81 6.82 -12.60
CA VAL A 143 9.69 6.99 -11.66
C VAL A 143 9.88 6.05 -10.47
N THR A 144 10.09 6.61 -9.28
CA THR A 144 9.99 5.83 -8.05
C THR A 144 8.54 5.82 -7.62
N PHE A 145 7.93 4.64 -7.48
CA PHE A 145 6.53 4.48 -7.12
C PHE A 145 6.39 3.61 -5.86
N ILE A 146 5.74 4.15 -4.85
CA ILE A 146 5.55 3.51 -3.54
C ILE A 146 4.06 3.33 -3.32
N VAL A 147 3.65 2.11 -2.95
CA VAL A 147 2.25 1.78 -2.65
C VAL A 147 2.18 1.06 -1.31
N LYS A 148 1.31 1.56 -0.42
CA LYS A 148 1.03 0.99 0.90
C LYS A 148 -0.45 0.63 1.01
N PRO A 149 -0.78 -0.66 1.13
CA PRO A 149 -2.14 -1.06 1.45
C PRO A 149 -2.52 -0.60 2.87
N VAL A 150 -3.69 0.00 3.02
CA VAL A 150 -4.22 0.45 4.32
C VAL A 150 -5.19 -0.61 4.82
N TYR A 151 -5.00 -1.07 6.05
CA TYR A 151 -5.80 -2.12 6.68
C TYR A 151 -6.60 -1.59 7.87
N SER A 152 -7.80 -2.14 8.06
CA SER A 152 -8.56 -1.96 9.30
C SER A 152 -8.28 -3.12 10.24
N GLY A 153 -7.62 -2.86 11.37
CA GLY A 153 -7.25 -3.88 12.35
C GLY A 153 -6.42 -5.03 11.79
N SER A 154 -6.77 -6.26 12.16
CA SER A 154 -6.11 -7.50 11.74
C SER A 154 -6.57 -8.03 10.37
N ASN A 155 -7.44 -7.33 9.64
CA ASN A 155 -7.98 -7.79 8.36
C ASN A 155 -6.93 -7.94 7.26
N ASN A 156 -6.96 -9.04 6.49
CA ASN A 156 -6.00 -9.26 5.39
C ASN A 156 -6.36 -8.56 4.07
N ARG A 157 -7.61 -8.09 3.94
CA ARG A 157 -8.08 -7.28 2.81
C ARG A 157 -7.88 -5.79 3.12
N PRO A 158 -7.14 -5.03 2.30
CA PRO A 158 -6.98 -3.61 2.54
C PRO A 158 -8.29 -2.86 2.28
N VAL A 159 -8.54 -1.78 3.04
CA VAL A 159 -9.68 -0.86 2.85
C VAL A 159 -9.35 0.29 1.92
N ALA A 160 -8.07 0.55 1.67
CA ALA A 160 -7.59 1.54 0.71
C ALA A 160 -6.15 1.23 0.26
N LEU A 161 -5.68 1.91 -0.78
CA LEU A 161 -4.28 1.93 -1.22
C LEU A 161 -3.78 3.37 -1.17
N GLN A 162 -2.79 3.62 -0.32
CA GLN A 162 -2.06 4.87 -0.30
C GLN A 162 -0.87 4.76 -1.26
N TYR A 163 -0.55 5.84 -1.98
CA TYR A 163 0.59 5.85 -2.88
C TYR A 163 1.26 7.21 -2.95
N GLU A 164 2.54 7.16 -3.33
CA GLU A 164 3.37 8.31 -3.69
C GLU A 164 4.23 7.97 -4.89
N TYR A 165 4.51 8.95 -5.74
CA TYR A 165 5.50 8.80 -6.80
C TYR A 165 6.40 10.01 -6.96
N TYR A 166 7.64 9.71 -7.34
CA TYR A 166 8.70 10.67 -7.57
C TYR A 166 9.16 10.52 -9.01
N VAL A 167 9.30 11.64 -9.71
CA VAL A 167 9.87 11.70 -11.06
C VAL A 167 11.27 12.28 -10.93
N ASP A 168 12.28 11.51 -11.35
CA ASP A 168 13.69 11.87 -11.27
C ASP A 168 14.11 12.38 -9.87
N GLY A 169 13.58 11.71 -8.84
CA GLY A 169 13.87 12.00 -7.43
C GLY A 169 12.99 13.07 -6.78
N THR A 170 12.12 13.76 -7.53
CA THR A 170 11.25 14.82 -7.01
C THR A 170 9.81 14.33 -6.81
N LEU A 171 9.24 14.54 -5.61
CA LEU A 171 7.85 14.17 -5.31
C LEU A 171 6.91 14.86 -6.30
N SER A 172 6.16 14.06 -7.05
CA SER A 172 5.31 14.53 -8.15
C SER A 172 3.84 14.23 -7.94
N GLY A 173 3.49 13.35 -6.99
CA GLY A 173 2.11 13.13 -6.58
C GLY A 173 1.98 12.12 -5.45
N ALA A 174 0.92 12.29 -4.67
CA ALA A 174 0.56 11.47 -3.53
C ALA A 174 -0.97 11.41 -3.41
N ASN A 175 -1.55 10.25 -3.12
CA ASN A 175 -2.98 10.15 -2.81
C ASN A 175 -3.34 8.82 -2.11
N THR A 176 -4.60 8.71 -1.69
CA THR A 176 -5.21 7.46 -1.22
C THR A 176 -6.40 7.11 -2.10
N VAL A 177 -6.44 5.87 -2.59
CA VAL A 177 -7.56 5.33 -3.37
C VAL A 177 -8.34 4.35 -2.49
N PRO A 178 -9.65 4.53 -2.30
CA PRO A 178 -10.44 3.61 -1.49
C PRO A 178 -10.49 2.21 -2.14
N ASN A 179 -10.66 1.17 -1.33
CA ASN A 179 -10.92 -0.19 -1.78
C ASN A 179 -12.20 -0.70 -1.11
N PRO A 180 -13.37 -0.13 -1.46
CA PRO A 180 -14.62 -0.44 -0.79
C PRO A 180 -15.03 -1.90 -1.03
N ILE A 181 -15.90 -2.43 -0.19
CA ILE A 181 -16.44 -3.79 -0.34
C ILE A 181 -17.25 -3.86 -1.64
N PRO A 182 -16.99 -4.81 -2.55
CA PRO A 182 -17.83 -4.98 -3.74
C PRO A 182 -19.28 -5.30 -3.36
N PRO A 183 -20.28 -4.81 -4.12
CA PRO A 183 -20.16 -4.25 -5.47
C PRO A 183 -19.93 -2.74 -5.52
N ALA A 184 -19.63 -2.08 -4.38
CA ALA A 184 -19.44 -0.63 -4.33
C ALA A 184 -18.37 -0.17 -5.34
N ARG A 185 -18.54 1.03 -5.88
CA ARG A 185 -17.63 1.61 -6.86
C ARG A 185 -16.53 2.39 -6.15
N CYS A 186 -15.38 2.46 -6.81
CA CYS A 186 -14.33 3.42 -6.47
C CYS A 186 -14.72 4.80 -7.02
N THR A 187 -15.25 5.65 -6.15
CA THR A 187 -15.61 7.05 -6.43
C THR A 187 -14.71 7.98 -5.67
#